data_AF-A0A537DZ04-F1
#
_entry.id   AF-A0A537DZ04-F1
#
_cell.length_a   1.000
_cell.length_b   1.000
_cell.length_c   1.000
_cell.angle_alpha   90.00
_cell.angle_beta   90.00
_cell.angle_gamma   90.00
#
_symmetry.space_group_name_H-M   'P 1'
#
loop_
_entity.id
_entity.type
_entity.pdbx_description
1 polymer ?
#
loop_
_entity_poly.entity_id
_entity_poly.type
_entity_poly.pdbx_seq_one_letter_code
_entity_poly.pdbx_strand_id
1 'polypeptide(L)'
;MRQGPPVSKPEDSQGFLDRHQDVRDTVRGPWIEGDRWIVDKKRRILTMKQLLSTALSDPRLGLALPEQLNQSFRQNARVLENKKILSLLGREGFDQALSEFLGAKPAWLKTHH
;
A
#
# COMPACT_ATOMS: atom_id res chain seq x y z
N MET A 1 6.24 7.41 -10.66
CA MET A 1 7.42 7.36 -11.52
C MET A 1 7.81 5.93 -11.86
N ARG A 2 8.01 5.66 -13.16
CA ARG A 2 8.69 4.47 -13.69
C ARG A 2 9.86 4.95 -14.55
N GLN A 3 11.00 4.31 -14.40
CA GLN A 3 12.19 4.57 -15.20
C GLN A 3 12.23 3.61 -16.39
N GLY A 4 12.46 4.19 -17.56
CA GLY A 4 12.57 3.50 -18.83
C GLY A 4 14.02 3.21 -19.23
N PRO A 5 14.20 2.79 -20.48
CA PRO A 5 15.52 2.53 -21.03
C PRO A 5 16.32 3.83 -21.23
N PRO A 6 17.65 3.72 -21.42
CA PRO A 6 18.45 4.84 -21.90
C PRO A 6 17.96 5.35 -23.26
N VAL A 7 17.95 6.67 -23.45
CA VAL A 7 17.50 7.32 -24.70
C VAL A 7 18.39 6.95 -25.88
N SER A 8 19.65 6.57 -25.61
CA SER A 8 20.61 6.11 -26.61
C SER A 8 20.25 4.75 -27.26
N LYS A 9 19.21 4.06 -26.78
CA LYS A 9 18.70 2.81 -27.37
C LYS A 9 17.40 3.08 -28.14
N PRO A 10 17.43 3.20 -29.48
CA PRO A 10 16.28 3.64 -30.26
C PRO A 10 15.10 2.66 -30.22
N GLU A 11 15.37 1.36 -30.37
CA GLU A 11 14.32 0.32 -30.37
C GLU A 11 13.60 0.23 -29.01
N ASP A 12 14.37 0.22 -27.91
CA ASP A 12 13.82 0.22 -26.55
C ASP A 12 13.05 1.52 -26.27
N SER A 13 13.55 2.66 -26.76
CA SER A 13 12.90 3.97 -26.62
C SER A 13 11.54 3.98 -27.33
N GLN A 14 11.48 3.49 -28.56
CA GLN A 14 10.21 3.39 -29.30
C GLN A 14 9.22 2.52 -28.55
N GLY A 15 9.65 1.34 -28.10
CA GLY A 15 8.79 0.45 -27.30
C GLY A 15 8.34 1.06 -25.97
N PHE A 16 9.12 1.95 -25.37
CA PHE A 16 8.69 2.70 -24.18
C PHE A 16 7.64 3.76 -24.51
N LEU A 17 7.84 4.52 -25.59
CA LEU A 17 6.90 5.55 -26.06
C LEU A 17 5.55 4.92 -26.42
N ASP A 18 5.55 3.86 -27.21
CA ASP A 18 4.33 3.15 -27.64
C ASP A 18 3.47 2.69 -26.44
N ARG A 19 4.13 2.28 -25.34
CA ARG A 19 3.43 1.81 -24.13
C ARG A 19 2.89 2.93 -23.25
N HIS A 20 3.32 4.18 -23.45
CA HIS A 20 3.17 5.22 -22.43
C HIS A 20 2.71 6.59 -22.94
N GLN A 21 2.87 6.93 -24.22
CA GLN A 21 2.60 8.26 -24.76
C GLN A 21 1.13 8.69 -24.67
N ASP A 22 0.19 7.76 -24.89
CA ASP A 22 -1.26 8.09 -24.94
C ASP A 22 -2.13 7.15 -24.08
N VAL A 23 -1.53 6.49 -23.08
CA VAL A 23 -2.26 5.54 -22.23
C VAL A 23 -2.90 6.25 -21.05
N ARG A 24 -4.18 5.95 -20.77
CA ARG A 24 -5.02 6.60 -19.74
C ARG A 24 -4.41 6.66 -18.34
N ASP A 25 -3.54 5.73 -17.98
CA ASP A 25 -2.90 5.68 -16.67
C ASP A 25 -1.54 6.39 -16.65
N THR A 26 -1.09 7.00 -17.76
CA THR A 26 0.00 7.97 -17.78
C THR A 26 -0.51 9.32 -17.30
N VAL A 27 0.04 9.82 -16.19
CA VAL A 27 -0.30 11.10 -15.58
C VAL A 27 0.56 12.23 -16.15
N ARG A 28 1.84 11.94 -16.42
CA ARG A 28 2.80 12.88 -16.98
C ARG A 28 3.87 12.12 -17.75
N GLY A 29 4.37 12.72 -18.82
CA GLY A 29 5.38 12.15 -19.70
C GLY A 29 4.80 11.35 -20.85
N PRO A 30 5.66 10.61 -21.58
CA PRO A 30 7.10 10.41 -21.35
C PRO A 30 7.97 11.68 -21.42
N TRP A 31 9.02 11.78 -20.60
CA TRP A 31 10.08 12.81 -20.73
C TRP A 31 11.46 12.21 -20.47
N ILE A 32 12.52 13.00 -20.67
CA ILE A 32 13.90 12.58 -20.44
C ILE A 32 14.41 13.20 -19.13
N GLU A 33 14.97 12.38 -18.25
CA GLU A 33 15.69 12.82 -17.05
C GLU A 33 17.04 12.11 -17.00
N GLY A 34 18.12 12.89 -17.03
CA GLY A 34 19.47 12.36 -17.25
C GLY A 34 19.57 11.72 -18.64
N ASP A 35 19.91 10.43 -18.69
CA ASP A 35 20.06 9.65 -19.92
C ASP A 35 18.86 8.74 -20.21
N ARG A 36 17.75 8.86 -19.46
CA ARG A 36 16.66 7.87 -19.46
C ARG A 36 15.28 8.47 -19.64
N TRP A 37 14.41 7.66 -20.22
CA TRP A 37 12.98 7.94 -20.26
C TRP A 37 12.35 7.80 -18.88
N ILE A 38 11.45 8.71 -18.54
CA ILE A 38 10.64 8.69 -17.33
C ILE A 38 9.17 8.86 -17.68
N VAL A 39 8.31 8.20 -16.92
CA VAL A 39 6.85 8.41 -16.95
C VAL A 39 6.27 8.39 -15.54
N ASP A 40 5.29 9.23 -15.27
CA ASP A 40 4.46 9.11 -14.08
C ASP A 40 3.19 8.35 -14.41
N LYS A 41 2.95 7.28 -13.64
CA LYS A 41 1.76 6.44 -13.76
C LYS A 41 0.82 6.70 -12.59
N LYS A 42 -0.48 6.64 -12.86
CA LYS A 42 -1.52 6.70 -11.86
C LYS A 42 -1.37 5.50 -10.93
N ARG A 43 -1.27 5.76 -9.61
CA ARG A 43 -1.26 4.67 -8.62
C ARG A 43 -2.62 3.99 -8.61
N ARG A 44 -2.64 2.66 -8.66
CA ARG A 44 -3.86 1.86 -8.53
C ARG A 44 -4.45 1.92 -7.13
N ILE A 45 -3.59 2.05 -6.12
CA ILE A 45 -3.94 2.09 -4.70
C ILE A 45 -3.57 3.48 -4.17
N LEU A 46 -4.58 4.23 -3.73
CA LEU A 46 -4.43 5.62 -3.30
C LEU A 46 -4.63 5.80 -1.79
N THR A 47 -5.20 4.79 -1.12
CA THR A 47 -5.55 4.85 0.31
C THR A 47 -5.14 3.57 1.03
N MET A 48 -4.94 3.67 2.35
CA MET A 48 -4.61 2.52 3.18
C MET A 48 -5.74 1.48 3.17
N LYS A 49 -7.00 1.91 3.25
CA LYS A 49 -8.13 1.00 3.06
C LYS A 49 -8.10 0.27 1.72
N GLN A 50 -7.85 0.95 0.60
CA GLN A 50 -7.71 0.25 -0.69
C GLN A 50 -6.55 -0.75 -0.66
N LEU A 51 -5.42 -0.39 -0.05
CA LEU A 51 -4.28 -1.30 0.10
C LEU A 51 -4.67 -2.56 0.86
N LEU A 52 -5.22 -2.39 2.06
CA LEU A 52 -5.62 -3.50 2.92
C LEU A 52 -6.71 -4.35 2.28
N SER A 53 -7.75 -3.74 1.71
CA SER A 53 -8.80 -4.47 1.01
C SER A 53 -8.26 -5.26 -0.19
N THR A 54 -7.36 -4.68 -0.98
CA THR A 54 -6.75 -5.41 -2.11
C THR A 54 -5.86 -6.55 -1.62
N ALA A 55 -5.08 -6.34 -0.56
CA ALA A 55 -4.19 -7.35 -0.02
C ALA A 55 -4.91 -8.49 0.72
N LEU A 56 -6.11 -8.24 1.24
CA LEU A 56 -6.99 -9.29 1.73
C LEU A 56 -7.50 -10.17 0.58
N SER A 57 -7.86 -9.58 -0.56
CA SER A 57 -8.37 -10.34 -1.70
C SER A 57 -7.28 -11.01 -2.54
N ASP A 58 -6.06 -10.47 -2.57
CA ASP A 58 -4.94 -10.95 -3.37
C ASP A 58 -3.77 -11.43 -2.48
N PRO A 59 -3.57 -12.76 -2.34
CA PRO A 59 -2.48 -13.30 -1.53
C PRO A 59 -1.09 -12.84 -1.98
N ARG A 60 -0.92 -12.43 -3.24
CA ARG A 60 0.38 -11.98 -3.77
C ARG A 60 0.82 -10.64 -3.21
N LEU A 61 -0.10 -9.85 -2.64
CA LEU A 61 0.20 -8.58 -2.00
C LEU A 61 0.62 -8.75 -0.53
N GLY A 62 0.65 -9.98 -0.01
CA GLY A 62 1.44 -10.35 1.16
C GLY A 62 0.97 -9.77 2.48
N LEU A 63 -0.30 -9.96 2.86
CA LEU A 63 -0.64 -9.93 4.28
C LEU A 63 -0.19 -11.26 4.89
N ALA A 64 0.82 -11.22 5.76
CA ALA A 64 1.24 -12.38 6.53
C ALA A 64 0.15 -12.75 7.55
N LEU A 65 -0.82 -13.52 7.10
CA LEU A 65 -1.87 -14.08 7.93
C LEU A 65 -1.62 -15.58 8.10
N PRO A 66 -1.77 -16.12 9.32
CA PRO A 66 -1.79 -17.56 9.52
C PRO A 66 -2.83 -18.20 8.59
N GLU A 67 -2.48 -19.33 7.98
CA GLU A 67 -3.34 -20.00 6.99
C GLU A 67 -4.72 -20.36 7.58
N GLN A 68 -4.75 -20.68 8.88
CA GLN A 68 -5.96 -20.99 9.64
C GLN A 68 -6.95 -19.81 9.72
N LEU A 69 -6.46 -18.58 9.60
CA LEU A 69 -7.30 -17.38 9.61
C LEU A 69 -7.64 -16.93 8.18
N ASN A 70 -6.90 -17.37 7.17
CA ASN A 70 -6.92 -16.82 5.82
C ASN A 70 -8.33 -16.84 5.19
N GLN A 71 -9.05 -17.97 5.25
CA GLN A 71 -10.36 -18.08 4.59
C GLN A 71 -11.44 -17.19 5.25
N SER A 72 -11.64 -17.32 6.56
CA SER A 72 -12.67 -16.58 7.30
C SER A 72 -12.36 -15.09 7.37
N PHE A 73 -11.08 -14.74 7.49
CA PHE A 73 -10.63 -13.35 7.54
C PHE A 73 -10.86 -12.64 6.20
N ARG A 74 -10.58 -13.28 5.06
CA ARG A 74 -10.83 -12.68 3.74
C ARG A 74 -12.30 -12.34 3.50
N GLN A 75 -13.21 -13.16 4.00
CA GLN A 75 -14.65 -12.98 3.78
C GLN A 75 -15.27 -11.93 4.72
N ASN A 76 -14.73 -11.78 5.94
CA ASN A 76 -15.40 -11.04 7.00
C ASN A 76 -14.60 -9.85 7.56
N ALA A 77 -13.33 -9.69 7.18
CA ALA A 77 -12.51 -8.60 7.68
C ALA A 77 -13.06 -7.24 7.25
N ARG A 78 -13.13 -6.32 8.22
CA ARG A 78 -13.52 -4.93 8.01
C ARG A 78 -12.35 -4.03 8.35
N VAL A 79 -12.00 -3.13 7.44
CA VAL A 79 -10.98 -2.11 7.68
C VAL A 79 -11.64 -0.90 8.33
N LEU A 80 -11.22 -0.58 9.56
CA LEU A 80 -11.63 0.62 10.29
C LEU A 80 -10.54 1.68 10.16
N GLU A 81 -10.92 2.90 9.75
CA GLU A 81 -10.00 4.03 9.60
C GLU A 81 -10.45 5.20 10.46
N ASN A 82 -9.49 5.98 10.93
CA ASN A 82 -9.71 7.19 11.72
C ASN A 82 -10.62 6.90 12.94
N LYS A 83 -11.62 7.74 13.18
CA LYS A 83 -12.55 7.63 14.30
C LYS A 83 -13.45 6.38 14.25
N LYS A 84 -13.47 5.61 13.15
CA LYS A 84 -14.23 4.35 13.10
C LYS A 84 -13.70 3.30 14.07
N ILE A 85 -12.42 3.38 14.45
CA ILE A 85 -11.85 2.47 15.47
C ILE A 85 -12.54 2.65 16.83
N LEU A 86 -13.12 3.82 17.10
CA LEU A 86 -13.78 4.10 18.37
C LEU A 86 -15.03 3.24 18.60
N SER A 87 -15.60 2.62 17.56
CA SER A 87 -16.69 1.66 17.71
C SER A 87 -16.28 0.37 18.42
N LEU A 88 -14.98 0.15 18.62
CA LEU A 88 -14.43 -0.99 19.34
C LEU A 88 -14.19 -0.67 20.83
N LEU A 89 -14.34 0.59 21.25
CA LEU A 89 -14.18 0.95 22.66
C LEU A 89 -15.22 0.26 23.54
N GLY A 90 -14.84 -0.06 24.77
CA GLY A 90 -15.66 -0.81 25.73
C GLY A 90 -15.71 -2.32 25.46
N ARG A 91 -15.05 -2.82 24.41
CA ARG A 91 -14.79 -4.26 24.27
C ARG A 91 -13.72 -4.68 25.25
N GLU A 92 -13.93 -5.84 25.87
CA GLU A 92 -13.00 -6.39 26.84
C GLU A 92 -11.56 -6.42 26.31
N GLY A 93 -10.64 -5.81 27.06
CA GLY A 93 -9.21 -5.72 26.73
C GLY A 93 -8.83 -4.75 25.60
N PHE A 94 -9.77 -4.31 24.77
CA PHE A 94 -9.43 -3.47 23.61
C PHE A 94 -8.95 -2.07 24.02
N ASP A 95 -9.59 -1.45 25.01
CA ASP A 95 -9.27 -0.09 25.44
C ASP A 95 -7.83 0.02 25.97
N GLN A 96 -7.43 -0.96 26.79
CA GLN A 96 -6.07 -1.07 27.29
C GLN A 96 -5.08 -1.33 26.15
N ALA A 97 -5.36 -2.30 25.27
CA ALA A 97 -4.49 -2.62 24.14
C ALA A 97 -4.27 -1.42 23.20
N LEU A 98 -5.34 -0.66 22.92
CA LEU A 98 -5.26 0.54 22.11
C LEU A 98 -4.44 1.63 22.81
N SER A 99 -4.66 1.85 24.11
CA SER A 99 -3.89 2.81 24.91
C SER A 99 -2.40 2.48 24.92
N GLU A 100 -2.04 1.20 25.11
CA GLU A 100 -0.66 0.74 25.09
C GLU A 100 -0.01 0.88 23.71
N PHE A 101 -0.74 0.54 22.65
CA PHE A 101 -0.28 0.70 21.27
C PHE A 101 0.00 2.18 20.94
N LEU A 102 -0.92 3.07 21.28
CA LEU A 102 -0.78 4.51 21.05
C LEU A 102 0.31 5.14 21.93
N GLY A 103 0.51 4.61 23.13
CA GLY A 103 1.59 5.02 24.01
C GLY A 103 2.98 4.77 23.42
N ALA A 104 3.08 3.87 22.42
CA ALA A 104 4.30 3.55 21.67
C ALA A 104 5.54 3.27 22.55
N LYS A 105 5.34 2.96 23.84
CA LYS A 105 6.40 2.73 24.82
C LYS A 105 6.71 1.24 24.81
N PRO A 106 7.91 0.84 24.35
CA PRO A 106 8.33 -0.55 24.41
C PRO A 106 8.19 -1.10 25.84
N ALA A 107 7.86 -2.39 25.98
CA ALA A 107 7.61 -3.00 27.28
C ALA A 107 8.78 -2.78 28.27
N TRP A 108 10.02 -2.82 27.79
CA TRP A 108 11.23 -2.60 28.59
C TRP A 108 11.43 -1.16 29.09
N LEU A 109 10.68 -0.18 28.54
CA LEU A 109 10.67 1.20 29.01
C LEU A 109 9.51 1.47 29.98
N LYS A 110 8.56 0.56 30.16
CA LYS A 110 7.44 0.75 31.09
C LYS A 110 7.98 0.63 32.52
N THR A 111 7.83 1.69 33.32
CA THR A 111 8.22 1.70 34.71
C THR A 111 7.23 0.85 35.48
N HIS A 112 7.68 -0.26 36.05
CA HIS A 112 6.89 -1.04 37.00
C HIS A 112 6.89 -0.29 38.33
N HIS A 113 5.74 0.23 38.74
CA HIS A 113 5.50 0.80 40.07
C HIS A 113 4.47 -0.06 40.78
#